data_AF-A0A351KWN6-F1
#
_entry.id   AF-A0A351KWN6-F1
#
_cell.length_a   1.000
_cell.length_b   1.000
_cell.length_c   1.000
_cell.angle_alpha   90.00
_cell.angle_beta   90.00
_cell.angle_gamma   90.00
#
_symmetry.space_group_name_H-M   'P 1'
#
loop_
_entity.id
_entity.type
_entity.pdbx_description
1 polymer ?
#
loop_
_entity_poly.entity_id
_entity_poly.type
_entity_poly.pdbx_seq_one_letter_code
_entity_poly.pdbx_strand_id
1 'polypeptide(L)'
;MTTDTNLQTVAIINDIEALISEIDNNPQLSPWVVRLVLKSIKDKAKKMAIEFPPRLTSLGETANSEVLSDSPFLSTTKVTVLQQRRHV
;
A
#
# COMPACT_ATOMS: atom_id res chain seq x y z
N MET A 1 -8.54 -13.30 16.46
CA MET A 1 -8.69 -12.48 15.24
C MET A 1 -7.33 -12.17 14.58
N THR A 2 -6.37 -13.10 14.60
CA THR A 2 -5.07 -13.00 13.91
C THR A 2 -4.93 -14.03 12.78
N THR A 3 -5.87 -14.97 12.71
CA THR A 3 -5.92 -16.06 11.72
C THR A 3 -6.24 -15.56 10.31
N ASP A 4 -7.03 -14.50 10.21
CA ASP A 4 -7.63 -14.06 8.95
C ASP A 4 -6.60 -13.35 8.05
N THR A 5 -5.69 -12.58 8.65
CA THR A 5 -4.58 -11.93 7.94
C THR A 5 -3.59 -12.96 7.40
N ASN A 6 -3.27 -13.99 8.18
CA ASN A 6 -2.38 -15.06 7.75
C ASN A 6 -2.97 -15.84 6.56
N LEU A 7 -4.29 -16.08 6.55
CA LEU A 7 -4.95 -16.78 5.45
C LEU A 7 -4.89 -15.98 4.14
N GLN A 8 -5.08 -14.66 4.20
CA GLN A 8 -5.00 -13.79 3.02
C GLN A 8 -3.59 -13.73 2.45
N THR A 9 -2.57 -13.62 3.31
CA THR A 9 -1.18 -13.65 2.89
C THR A 9 -0.84 -14.99 2.22
N VAL A 10 -1.27 -16.11 2.80
CA VAL A 10 -1.10 -17.45 2.21
C VAL A 10 -1.77 -17.54 0.84
N ALA A 11 -2.97 -16.96 0.67
CA ALA A 11 -3.64 -16.98 -0.62
C ALA A 11 -2.86 -16.23 -1.72
N ILE A 12 -2.23 -15.09 -1.40
CA ILE A 12 -1.39 -14.35 -2.35
C ILE A 12 -0.11 -15.12 -2.66
N ILE A 13 0.52 -15.77 -1.67
CA ILE A 13 1.69 -16.62 -1.88
C ILE A 13 1.36 -17.75 -2.85
N ASN A 14 0.24 -18.45 -2.62
CA ASN A 14 -0.19 -19.54 -3.49
C ASN A 14 -0.43 -19.07 -4.95
N ASP A 15 -1.05 -17.90 -5.14
CA ASP A 15 -1.25 -17.34 -6.49
C ASP A 15 0.09 -17.05 -7.20
N ILE A 16 1.10 -16.59 -6.45
CA ILE A 16 2.45 -16.31 -6.99
C ILE A 16 3.17 -17.62 -7.31
N GLU A 17 3.12 -18.62 -6.43
CA GLU A 17 3.73 -19.93 -6.67
C GLU A 17 3.13 -20.62 -7.89
N ALA A 18 1.80 -20.52 -8.08
CA ALA A 18 1.13 -21.03 -9.27
C ALA A 18 1.63 -20.34 -10.55
N LEU A 19 1.81 -19.01 -10.52
CA LEU A 19 2.36 -18.28 -11.66
C LEU A 19 3.81 -18.67 -11.96
N ILE A 20 4.65 -18.87 -10.94
CA ILE A 20 6.04 -19.31 -11.12
C ILE A 20 6.07 -20.68 -11.81
N SER A 21 5.29 -21.64 -11.29
CA SER A 21 5.18 -22.96 -11.89
C SER A 21 4.73 -22.90 -13.36
N GLU A 22 3.77 -22.03 -13.67
CA GLU A 22 3.30 -21.85 -15.05
C GLU A 22 4.38 -21.30 -15.98
N ILE A 23 5.19 -20.33 -15.50
CA ILE A 23 6.31 -19.77 -16.27
C ILE A 23 7.40 -20.82 -16.51
N ASP A 24 7.72 -21.62 -15.48
CA ASP A 24 8.76 -22.65 -15.56
C ASP A 24 8.36 -23.78 -16.52
N ASN A 25 7.08 -24.20 -16.49
CA ASN A 25 6.59 -25.27 -17.35
C ASN A 25 6.24 -24.81 -18.77
N ASN A 26 5.98 -23.51 -18.98
CA ASN A 26 5.59 -22.96 -20.27
C ASN A 26 6.51 -21.78 -20.67
N PRO A 27 7.73 -22.02 -21.19
CA PRO A 27 8.67 -20.96 -21.55
C PRO A 27 8.20 -20.06 -22.71
N GLN A 28 7.16 -20.46 -23.45
CA GLN A 28 6.52 -19.66 -24.49
C GLN A 28 5.36 -18.79 -23.97
N LEU A 29 5.14 -18.75 -22.66
CA LEU A 29 4.09 -17.95 -22.06
C LEU A 29 4.28 -16.47 -22.43
N SER A 30 3.24 -15.88 -23.02
CA SER A 30 3.32 -14.49 -23.48
C SER A 30 3.59 -13.55 -22.29
N PRO A 31 4.54 -12.59 -22.43
CA PRO A 31 4.77 -11.58 -21.41
C PRO A 31 3.51 -10.77 -21.05
N TRP A 32 2.56 -10.66 -22.00
CA TRP A 32 1.29 -9.99 -21.73
C TRP A 32 0.41 -10.76 -20.73
N VAL A 33 0.39 -12.10 -20.83
CA VAL A 33 -0.35 -12.96 -19.90
C VAL A 33 0.25 -12.85 -18.49
N VAL A 34 1.58 -12.92 -18.38
CA VAL A 34 2.28 -12.73 -17.10
C VAL A 34 1.92 -11.39 -16.47
N ARG A 35 1.94 -10.30 -17.26
CA ARG A 35 1.55 -8.97 -16.76
C ARG A 35 0.09 -8.93 -16.31
N LEU A 36 -0.82 -9.59 -17.03
CA LEU A 36 -2.24 -9.61 -16.67
C LEU A 36 -2.46 -10.32 -15.34
N VAL A 37 -1.83 -11.48 -15.14
CA VAL A 37 -1.94 -12.24 -13.89
C VAL A 37 -1.32 -11.47 -12.73
N LEU A 38 -0.11 -10.93 -12.88
CA LEU A 38 0.52 -10.10 -11.84
C LEU A 38 -0.32 -8.87 -11.48
N LYS A 39 -0.97 -8.25 -12.47
CA LYS A 39 -1.89 -7.13 -12.21
C LYS A 39 -3.09 -7.59 -11.37
N SER A 40 -3.66 -8.74 -11.69
CA SER A 40 -4.76 -9.34 -10.92
C SER A 40 -4.35 -9.63 -9.46
N ILE A 41 -3.20 -10.27 -9.24
CA ILE A 41 -2.66 -10.56 -7.90
C ILE A 41 -2.46 -9.27 -7.11
N LYS A 42 -1.85 -8.26 -7.73
CA LYS A 42 -1.66 -6.93 -7.12
C LYS A 42 -3.00 -6.29 -6.73
N ASP A 43 -4.00 -6.35 -7.60
CA ASP A 43 -5.31 -5.75 -7.34
C ASP A 43 -6.05 -6.50 -6.23
N LYS A 44 -5.89 -7.83 -6.15
CA LYS A 44 -6.38 -8.67 -5.03
C LYS A 44 -5.70 -8.30 -3.71
N ALA A 45 -4.37 -8.18 -3.68
CA ALA A 45 -3.61 -7.78 -2.50
C ALA A 45 -3.98 -6.36 -2.03
N LYS A 46 -4.21 -5.42 -2.95
CA LYS A 46 -4.69 -4.06 -2.61
C LYS A 46 -6.06 -4.07 -1.95
N LYS A 47 -7.00 -4.87 -2.45
CA LYS A 47 -8.33 -5.02 -1.84
C LYS A 47 -8.23 -5.57 -0.42
N MET A 48 -7.42 -6.62 -0.23
CA MET A 48 -7.16 -7.24 1.08
C MET A 48 -6.55 -6.24 2.08
N ALA A 49 -5.60 -5.41 1.63
CA ALA A 49 -4.98 -4.40 2.48
C ALA A 49 -5.93 -3.26 2.91
N ILE A 50 -6.98 -2.97 2.11
CA ILE A 50 -8.02 -1.99 2.47
C ILE A 50 -8.99 -2.60 3.49
N GLU A 51 -9.35 -3.87 3.33
CA GLU A 51 -10.25 -4.59 4.24
C GLU A 51 -9.61 -4.87 5.60
N PHE A 52 -8.28 -5.08 5.63
CA PHE A 52 -7.50 -5.35 6.83
C PHE A 52 -6.28 -4.43 6.85
N PRO A 53 -6.44 -3.16 7.29
CA PRO A 53 -5.33 -2.24 7.37
C PRO A 53 -4.26 -2.83 8.30
N PRO A 54 -2.98 -2.84 7.90
CA PRO A 54 -1.92 -3.31 8.77
C PRO A 54 -1.98 -2.47 10.06
N ARG A 55 -2.02 -3.14 11.21
CA ARG A 55 -1.77 -2.47 12.49
C ARG A 55 -0.33 -1.95 12.42
N LEU A 56 -0.19 -0.67 12.09
CA LEU A 56 1.07 0.05 12.17
C LEU A 56 1.46 0.09 13.66
N THR A 57 2.19 -0.91 14.13
CA THR A 57 2.96 -0.77 15.36
C THR A 57 4.07 0.22 15.05
N SER A 58 3.86 1.46 15.47
CA SER A 58 4.88 2.51 15.57
C SER A 58 6.09 1.92 16.30
N LEU A 59 7.15 1.63 15.55
CA LEU A 59 8.46 1.28 16.05
C LEU A 59 9.36 2.44 15.64
N GLY A 60 9.46 3.45 16.51
CA GLY A 60 10.27 4.61 16.19
C GLY A 60 10.16 5.85 17.08
N GLU A 61 9.93 5.73 18.40
CA GLU A 61 10.24 6.86 19.32
C GLU A 61 10.88 6.33 20.61
N THR A 62 12.18 6.04 20.54
CA THR A 62 13.04 6.02 21.73
C THR A 62 14.02 7.17 21.67
N ALA A 63 13.77 8.12 22.58
CA ALA A 63 14.70 9.03 23.25
C ALA A 63 15.65 9.88 22.40
N ASN A 64 15.45 11.21 22.45
CA ASN A 64 16.50 12.15 22.85
C ASN A 64 15.87 13.45 23.40
N SER A 65 16.29 13.80 24.63
CA SER A 65 16.35 15.11 25.30
C SER A 65 15.26 16.17 25.08
N GLU A 66 14.47 16.37 26.15
CA GLU A 66 14.53 17.58 27.00
C GLU A 66 14.80 18.92 26.27
N VAL A 67 13.76 19.76 26.13
CA VAL A 67 13.69 21.17 26.61
C VAL A 67 12.26 21.69 26.41
N LEU A 68 11.85 22.52 27.36
CA LEU A 68 10.55 23.13 27.63
C LEU A 68 9.85 23.88 26.48
N SER A 69 8.54 24.02 26.72
CA SER A 69 7.68 25.21 26.55
C SER A 69 6.83 25.36 25.28
N ASP A 70 5.53 25.28 25.55
CA ASP A 70 4.42 26.04 24.99
C ASP A 70 3.85 25.68 23.61
N SER A 71 2.70 25.00 23.65
CA SER A 71 1.66 25.04 22.61
C SER A 71 1.09 26.47 22.49
N PRO A 72 0.56 26.91 21.33
CA PRO A 72 -0.81 26.53 20.99
C PRO A 72 -1.15 26.40 19.49
N PHE A 73 -2.10 25.49 19.24
CA PHE A 73 -3.25 25.60 18.33
C PHE A 73 -3.09 25.89 16.82
N LEU A 74 -3.58 24.89 16.06
CA LEU A 74 -4.42 24.98 14.86
C LEU A 74 -3.99 25.92 13.72
N SER A 75 -3.80 25.33 12.54
CA SER A 75 -4.47 25.87 11.34
C SER A 75 -4.70 24.79 10.29
N THR A 76 -5.94 24.30 10.28
CA THR A 76 -6.62 23.71 9.12
C THR A 76 -6.48 24.63 7.92
N THR A 77 -5.71 24.23 6.91
CA THR A 77 -5.65 24.93 5.63
C THR A 77 -6.94 24.69 4.85
N LYS A 78 -7.88 25.64 4.93
CA LYS A 78 -9.01 25.72 4.01
C LYS A 78 -8.49 26.17 2.64
N VAL A 79 -8.69 25.32 1.65
CA VAL A 79 -8.57 25.65 0.23
C VAL A 79 -9.62 26.72 -0.10
N THR A 80 -9.20 27.83 -0.73
CA THR A 80 -10.13 28.72 -1.41
C THR A 80 -9.49 29.23 -2.71
N VAL A 81 -10.18 28.88 -3.80
CA VAL A 81 -10.03 29.34 -5.17
C VAL A 81 -10.11 30.87 -5.25
N LEU A 82 -9.26 31.51 -6.06
CA LEU A 82 -9.65 32.64 -6.93
C LEU A 82 -8.50 33.09 -7.83
N GLN A 83 -8.60 32.64 -9.08
CA GLN A 83 -8.54 33.40 -10.34
C GLN A 83 -7.73 34.73 -10.41
N GLN A 84 -7.02 34.85 -11.54
CA GLN A 84 -7.14 35.96 -12.52
C GLN A 84 -5.89 36.86 -12.72
N ARG A 85 -5.28 36.64 -13.91
CA ARG A 85 -4.69 37.61 -14.86
C ARG A 85 -3.58 38.58 -14.42
N ARG A 86 -2.51 38.60 -15.22
CA ARG A 86 -2.10 39.70 -16.15
C ARG A 86 -0.88 39.24 -16.95
N HIS A 87 -0.96 39.19 -18.28
CA HIS A 87 -0.69 40.28 -19.24
C HIS A 87 0.69 40.93 -19.04
N VAL A 88 1.53 40.74 -20.05
CA VAL A 88 2.37 41.80 -20.62
C VAL A 88 1.86 42.03 -22.04
#